data_AF-A0A3P1SRG8-F1
#
_entry.id   AF-A0A3P1SRG8-F1
#
_cell.length_a   1.000
_cell.length_b   1.000
_cell.length_c   1.000
_cell.angle_alpha   90.00
_cell.angle_beta   90.00
_cell.angle_gamma   90.00
#
_symmetry.space_group_name_H-M   'P 1'
#
loop_
_entity.id
_entity.type
_entity.pdbx_description
1 polymer ?
#
loop_
_entity_poly.entity_id
_entity_poly.type
_entity_poly.pdbx_seq_one_letter_code
_entity_poly.pdbx_strand_id
1 'polypeptide(L)' 'MLGGISLWQLAIILVIVVLLFGTKKLRNLGGDVGGAVKGFKKAMNDEPKEDAKLENDAEFTAADDAEVKEKAKEEPKADK' A
#
# COMPACT_ATOMS: atom_id res chain seq x y z
N MET A 1 8.01 34.95 10.99
CA MET A 1 6.73 34.29 11.35
C MET A 1 6.52 33.06 10.47
N LEU A 2 7.24 31.97 10.73
CA LEU A 2 7.21 30.75 9.88
C LEU A 2 7.23 29.43 10.71
N GLY A 3 6.96 29.50 12.02
CA GLY A 3 6.94 28.35 12.93
C GLY A 3 5.54 27.82 13.24
N GLY A 4 4.60 27.93 12.30
CA GLY A 4 3.16 27.71 12.54
C GLY A 4 2.61 26.34 12.11
N ILE A 5 3.33 25.58 11.27
CA ILE A 5 2.89 24.26 10.79
C ILE A 5 3.44 23.19 11.74
N SER A 6 2.67 22.90 12.79
CA SER A 6 2.92 21.75 13.66
C SER A 6 2.55 20.45 12.95
N LEU A 7 3.32 19.39 13.22
CA LEU A 7 3.08 18.04 12.71
C LEU A 7 1.64 17.55 12.94
N TRP A 8 1.02 17.96 14.06
CA TRP A 8 -0.38 17.69 14.39
C TRP A 8 -1.38 18.23 13.37
N GLN A 9 -1.18 19.44 12.82
CA GLN A 9 -2.08 20.00 11.81
C GLN A 9 -1.92 19.26 10.47
N LEU A 10 -0.68 18.89 10.11
CA LEU A 10 -0.41 18.11 8.91
C LEU A 10 -1.05 16.71 8.97
N ALA A 11 -1.04 16.06 10.14
CA ALA A 11 -1.73 14.79 10.35
C ALA A 11 -3.25 14.90 10.15
N ILE A 12 -3.89 15.95 10.69
CA ILE A 12 -5.34 16.20 10.51
C ILE A 12 -5.67 16.42 9.03
N ILE A 13 -4.87 17.22 8.32
CA ILE A 13 -5.04 17.46 6.87
C ILE A 13 -4.89 16.15 6.09
N LEU A 14 -3.89 15.33 6.42
CA LEU A 14 -3.67 14.03 5.78
C LEU A 14 -4.87 13.09 5.95
N VAL A 15 -5.48 13.02 7.15
CA VAL A 15 -6.71 12.25 7.37
C VAL A 15 -7.85 12.72 6.47
N ILE A 16 -8.06 14.04 6.35
CA ILE A 16 -9.09 14.60 5.46
C ILE A 16 -8.83 14.21 4.00
N VAL A 17 -7.59 14.31 3.52
CA VAL A 17 -7.20 13.89 2.15
C VAL A 17 -7.46 12.39 1.95
N VAL A 18 -7.10 11.54 2.91
CA VAL A 18 -7.36 10.09 2.84
C VAL A 18 -8.86 9.79 2.76
N LEU A 19 -9.70 10.53 3.48
CA LEU A 19 -11.16 10.37 3.44
C LEU A 19 -11.77 10.85 2.10
N LEU A 20 -11.28 11.96 1.54
CA LEU A 20 -11.79 12.51 0.27
C LEU A 20 -11.43 11.65 -0.95
N PHE A 21 -10.20 11.15 -1.01
CA PHE A 21 -9.71 10.35 -2.15
C PHE A 21 -9.89 8.84 -1.96
N GLY A 22 -10.09 8.39 -0.71
CA GLY A 22 -10.17 6.99 -0.33
C GLY A 22 -8.81 6.28 -0.30
N THR A 23 -8.64 5.37 0.66
CA THR A 23 -7.41 4.56 0.83
C THR A 23 -7.06 3.75 -0.42
N LYS A 24 -8.05 3.30 -1.21
CA LYS A 24 -7.83 2.50 -2.43
C LYS A 24 -7.11 3.27 -3.55
N LYS A 25 -7.44 4.56 -3.77
CA LYS A 25 -6.70 5.40 -4.72
C LYS A 25 -5.33 5.77 -4.19
N LEU A 26 -5.24 6.14 -2.90
CA LEU A 26 -3.96 6.48 -2.26
C LEU A 26 -2.98 5.30 -2.20
N ARG A 27 -3.45 4.06 -2.03
CA ARG A 27 -2.58 2.87 -2.04
C ARG A 27 -2.03 2.60 -3.44
N ASN A 28 -2.86 2.72 -4.47
CA ASN A 28 -2.41 2.50 -5.85
C ASN A 28 -1.37 3.56 -6.27
N LEU A 29 -1.68 4.85 -6.17
CA LEU A 29 -0.69 5.91 -6.50
C LEU A 29 0.50 5.94 -5.52
N GLY A 30 0.26 5.61 -4.25
CA GLY A 30 1.29 5.59 -3.22
C GLY A 30 2.29 4.43 -3.36
N GLY A 31 1.89 3.33 -4.00
CA GLY A 31 2.79 2.24 -4.39
C GLY A 31 3.81 2.72 -5.43
N ASP A 32 3.32 3.31 -6.53
CA ASP A 32 4.17 3.79 -7.62
C ASP A 32 5.14 4.90 -7.17
N VAL A 33 4.61 5.93 -6.49
CA VAL A 33 5.42 7.05 -5.98
C VAL A 33 6.32 6.60 -4.84
N GLY A 34 5.82 5.73 -3.94
CA GLY A 34 6.60 5.19 -2.83
C GLY A 34 7.77 4.32 -3.28
N GLY A 35 7.60 3.53 -4.34
CA GLY A 35 8.65 2.74 -4.96
C GLY A 35 9.78 3.64 -5.52
N ALA A 36 9.42 4.67 -6.27
CA ALA A 36 10.38 5.64 -6.81
C ALA A 36 11.15 6.37 -5.68
N VAL A 37 10.45 6.83 -4.64
CA VAL A 37 11.08 7.51 -3.49
C VAL A 37 11.94 6.54 -2.65
N LYS A 38 11.57 5.26 -2.52
CA LYS A 38 12.38 4.23 -1.85
C LYS A 38 13.70 3.99 -2.60
N GLY A 39 13.65 3.90 -3.93
CA GLY A 39 14.84 3.79 -4.79
C GLY A 39 15.74 5.03 -4.67
N PHE A 40 15.17 6.22 -4.75
CA PHE A 40 15.91 7.48 -4.58
C PHE A 40 16.57 7.59 -3.20
N LYS A 41 15.85 7.27 -2.12
CA LYS A 41 16.42 7.26 -0.76
C LYS A 41 17.56 6.23 -0.65
N LYS A 42 17.43 5.04 -1.24
CA LYS A 42 18.50 4.03 -1.23
C LYS A 42 19.76 4.57 -1.91
N ALA A 43 19.65 5.06 -3.14
CA ALA A 43 20.77 5.64 -3.88
C ALA A 43 21.42 6.86 -3.19
N MET A 44 20.64 7.65 -2.43
CA MET A 44 21.18 8.76 -1.63
C MET A 44 21.77 8.36 -0.27
N ASN A 45 21.61 7.12 0.17
CA ASN A 45 22.21 6.58 1.41
C ASN A 45 23.32 5.55 1.14
N ASP A 46 23.60 5.21 -0.12
CA ASP A 46 24.69 4.31 -0.55
C ASP A 46 26.10 4.99 -0.49
N GLU A 47 26.36 5.74 0.60
CA GLU A 47 27.74 5.93 1.08
C GLU A 47 28.15 4.70 1.92
N PRO A 48 29.42 4.28 1.90
CA PRO A 48 29.77 2.87 1.97
C PRO A 48 29.54 2.22 3.34
N LYS A 49 28.40 1.53 3.47
CA LYS A 49 28.22 0.37 4.35
C LYS A 49 27.43 -0.70 3.61
N GLU A 50 28.15 -1.76 3.26
CA GLU A 50 27.66 -2.91 2.48
C GLU A 50 26.40 -3.56 3.08
N ASP A 51 25.55 -4.02 2.17
CA ASP A 51 24.67 -5.18 2.26
C ASP A 51 23.74 -5.35 3.48
N ALA A 52 22.47 -5.03 3.25
CA ALA A 52 21.36 -5.80 3.81
C ALA A 52 20.20 -5.94 2.80
N LYS A 53 20.03 -7.15 2.27
CA LYS A 53 18.79 -7.76 1.73
C LYS A 53 17.68 -6.80 1.24
N LEU A 54 17.52 -6.71 -0.08
CA LEU A 54 16.26 -6.33 -0.72
C LEU A 54 15.97 -7.22 -1.94
N GLU A 55 16.03 -8.55 -1.73
CA GLU A 55 15.23 -9.49 -2.52
C GLU A 55 13.95 -9.81 -1.74
N ASN A 56 12.86 -10.02 -2.49
CA ASN A 56 11.49 -10.29 -2.06
C ASN A 56 10.65 -9.13 -1.50
N ASP A 57 9.33 -9.36 -1.44
CA ASP A 57 8.27 -8.47 -0.91
C ASP A 57 7.97 -7.18 -1.71
N ALA A 58 7.68 -7.34 -3.00
CA ALA A 58 6.85 -6.40 -3.77
C ALA A 58 5.53 -7.03 -4.30
N GLU A 59 5.21 -8.26 -3.91
CA GLU A 59 3.90 -8.87 -4.18
C GLU A 59 2.91 -8.45 -3.09
N PHE A 60 2.32 -7.27 -3.25
CA PHE A 60 1.13 -6.90 -2.48
C PHE A 60 -0.08 -7.66 -3.05
N THR A 61 -0.23 -8.94 -2.68
CA THR A 61 -1.42 -9.73 -3.01
C THR A 61 -2.62 -9.16 -2.26
N ALA A 62 -3.53 -8.53 -3.01
CA ALA A 62 -4.73 -7.93 -2.46
C ALA A 62 -5.85 -8.96 -2.25
N ALA A 63 -5.76 -9.73 -1.18
CA ALA A 63 -6.88 -10.40 -0.50
C ALA A 63 -7.25 -9.59 0.77
N ASP A 64 -8.46 -9.52 1.32
CA ASP A 64 -9.85 -9.91 0.94
C ASP A 64 -10.81 -9.17 1.93
N ASP A 65 -12.13 -9.06 1.82
CA ASP A 65 -13.16 -9.35 0.79
C ASP A 65 -14.26 -8.25 0.94
N ALA A 66 -15.13 -8.09 -0.07
CA ALA A 66 -16.55 -7.77 0.12
C ALA A 66 -17.35 -7.91 -1.20
N GLU A 67 -17.85 -9.12 -1.51
CA GLU A 67 -19.30 -9.39 -1.34
C GLU A 67 -19.65 -10.87 -1.56
N VAL A 68 -20.01 -11.56 -0.48
CA VAL A 68 -20.58 -12.91 -0.52
C VAL A 68 -22.08 -12.85 -0.86
N LYS A 69 -22.46 -13.40 -2.02
CA LYS A 69 -23.74 -14.08 -2.25
C LYS A 69 -23.60 -15.13 -3.35
N GLU A 70 -24.24 -16.29 -3.35
CA GLU A 70 -24.91 -17.12 -2.33
C GLU A 70 -25.38 -18.37 -3.10
N LYS A 71 -24.99 -19.57 -2.62
CA LYS A 71 -25.60 -20.90 -2.83
C LYS A 71 -26.52 -21.18 -4.04
N ALA A 72 -26.16 -22.21 -4.82
CA ALA A 72 -26.84 -23.52 -4.79
C ALA A 72 -25.98 -24.56 -5.55
N LYS A 73 -25.31 -25.50 -4.86
CA LYS A 73 -25.78 -26.86 -4.50
C LYS A 73 -25.41 -27.89 -5.61
N GLU A 74 -24.39 -28.75 -5.42
CA GLU A 74 -24.51 -30.15 -4.90
C GLU A 74 -25.45 -30.99 -5.80
N GLU A 75 -25.07 -32.12 -6.42
CA GLU A 75 -24.31 -33.28 -5.89
C GLU A 75 -23.70 -34.18 -7.01
N PRO A 76 -22.90 -35.23 -6.68
CA PRO A 76 -22.05 -35.96 -7.65
C PRO A 76 -22.65 -37.27 -8.24
N LYS A 77 -22.06 -37.73 -9.35
CA LYS A 77 -21.88 -39.14 -9.82
C LYS A 77 -21.03 -39.09 -11.09
N ALA A 78 -19.85 -39.72 -11.17
CA ALA A 78 -19.58 -41.17 -11.22
C ALA A 78 -19.68 -41.73 -12.66
N ASP A 79 -18.64 -41.50 -13.46
CA ASP A 79 -18.48 -42.05 -14.81
C ASP A 79 -17.54 -43.26 -14.81
N LYS A 80 -18.19 -44.42 -14.76
CA LYS A 80 -17.95 -45.69 -15.48
C LYS A 80 -16.55 -46.04 -16.00
#